data_AF-M1DIB8-F1
#
_entry.id   AF-M1DIB8-F1
#
_cell.length_a   1.000
_cell.length_b   1.000
_cell.length_c   1.000
_cell.angle_alpha   90.00
_cell.angle_beta   90.00
_cell.angle_gamma   90.00
#
_symmetry.space_group_name_H-M   'P 1'
#
loop_
_entity.id
_entity.type
_entity.pdbx_description
1 polymer ?
#
loop_
_entity_poly.entity_id
_entity_poly.type
_entity_poly.pdbx_seq_one_letter_code
_entity_poly.pdbx_strand_id
1 'polypeptide(L)'
;MKEYSLKFTQLSKYAPTLVANSRARMNKFVMGVSGLVEEECRIAMLHHDMDISRLMVYAQQLEETKLSKMNRDMKRARMDEQNQSRSKKMFYNQDSSMVNNDRVSNPKPQRGNRGDSTFERPRCAT
;
A
#
# COMPACT_ATOMS: atom_id res chain seq x y z
N MET A 1 15.89 55.33 22.72
CA MET A 1 15.53 54.45 21.59
C MET A 1 16.73 53.70 21.00
N LYS A 2 17.81 54.38 20.58
CA LYS A 2 18.95 53.72 19.90
C LYS A 2 19.70 52.68 20.77
N GLU A 3 19.95 52.98 22.05
CA GLU A 3 20.67 52.07 22.95
C GLU A 3 19.88 50.79 23.27
N TYR A 4 18.55 50.89 23.40
CA TYR A 4 17.67 49.73 23.61
C TYR A 4 17.68 48.81 22.37
N SER A 5 17.54 49.38 21.18
CA SER A 5 17.59 48.61 19.93
C SER A 5 18.92 47.86 19.79
N LEU A 6 20.04 48.52 20.14
CA LEU A 6 21.37 47.92 20.08
C LEU A 6 21.49 46.71 21.04
N LYS A 7 21.06 46.88 22.30
CA LYS A 7 21.07 45.78 23.30
C LYS A 7 20.15 44.63 22.88
N PHE A 8 18.96 44.92 22.35
CA PHE A 8 18.03 43.89 21.86
C PHE A 8 18.65 43.05 20.74
N THR A 9 19.24 43.68 19.71
CA THR A 9 19.87 42.96 18.59
C THR A 9 21.09 42.14 19.02
N GLN A 10 21.88 42.62 20.00
CA GLN A 10 22.99 41.84 20.55
C GLN A 10 22.50 40.57 21.26
N LEU A 11 21.46 40.69 22.07
CA LEU A 11 20.89 39.56 22.81
C LEU A 11 20.13 38.58 21.91
N SER A 12 19.41 39.08 20.89
CA SER A 12 18.60 38.24 19.99
C SER A 12 19.41 37.19 19.24
N LYS A 13 20.72 37.43 19.03
CA LYS A 13 21.65 36.48 18.39
C LYS A 13 21.71 35.14 19.12
N TYR A 14 21.50 35.13 20.42
CA TYR A 14 21.58 33.93 21.25
C TYR A 14 20.24 33.19 21.37
N ALA A 15 19.13 33.80 20.94
CA ALA A 15 17.80 33.19 20.97
C ALA A 15 17.02 33.46 19.68
N PRO A 16 17.53 33.05 18.50
CA PRO A 16 16.91 33.34 17.21
C PRO A 16 15.50 32.76 17.08
N THR A 17 15.19 31.68 17.80
CA THR A 17 13.84 31.07 17.83
C THR A 17 12.79 31.95 18.51
N LEU A 18 13.17 32.77 19.49
CA LEU A 18 12.27 33.70 20.18
C LEU A 18 11.94 34.94 19.34
N VAL A 19 12.80 35.27 18.38
CA VAL A 19 12.64 36.43 17.48
C VAL A 19 12.17 36.00 16.08
N ALA A 20 12.11 34.70 15.81
CA ALA A 20 11.70 34.16 14.52
C ALA A 20 10.23 34.49 14.21
N ASN A 21 9.98 34.98 13.00
CA ASN A 21 8.62 35.13 12.49
C ASN A 21 7.94 33.77 12.31
N SER A 22 6.60 33.74 12.29
CA SER A 22 5.82 32.50 12.16
C SER A 22 6.20 31.71 10.90
N ARG A 23 6.42 32.42 9.79
CA ARG A 23 6.82 31.84 8.51
C ARG A 23 8.19 31.13 8.57
N ALA A 24 9.19 31.70 9.24
CA ALA A 24 10.49 31.08 9.41
C ALA A 24 10.41 29.82 10.29
N ARG A 25 9.55 29.83 11.31
CA ARG A 25 9.31 28.63 12.13
C ARG A 25 8.70 27.51 11.31
N MET A 26 7.68 27.80 10.49
CA MET A 26 7.10 26.81 9.58
C MET A 26 8.10 26.33 8.53
N ASN A 27 8.90 27.23 7.95
CA ASN A 27 9.91 26.85 6.96
C ASN A 27 10.97 25.90 7.57
N LYS A 28 11.42 26.20 8.80
CA LYS A 28 12.33 25.31 9.55
C LYS A 28 11.70 23.94 9.83
N PHE A 29 10.39 23.89 10.07
CA PHE A 29 9.67 22.62 10.21
C PHE A 29 9.66 21.85 8.89
N VAL A 30 9.24 22.47 7.78
CA VAL A 30 9.17 21.82 6.45
C VAL A 30 10.52 21.25 6.02
N MET A 31 11.63 21.94 6.31
CA MET A 31 12.99 21.42 6.03
C MET A 31 13.34 20.12 6.77
N GLY A 32 12.65 19.80 7.87
CA GLY A 32 12.84 18.57 8.64
C GLY A 32 11.77 17.50 8.39
N VAL A 33 10.81 17.77 7.50
CA VAL A 33 9.74 16.84 7.13
C VAL A 33 10.25 15.81 6.11
N SER A 34 9.67 14.61 6.09
CA SER A 34 10.04 13.59 5.11
C SER A 34 9.73 14.07 3.68
N GLY A 35 10.62 13.76 2.73
CA GLY A 35 10.42 14.12 1.32
C GLY A 35 9.13 13.53 0.71
N LEU A 36 8.51 12.55 1.37
CA LEU A 36 7.21 12.00 0.99
C LEU A 36 6.08 13.03 1.12
N VAL A 37 6.16 13.96 2.07
CA VAL A 37 5.09 14.94 2.37
C VAL A 37 5.58 16.39 2.37
N GLU A 38 6.86 16.62 2.08
CA GLU A 38 7.51 17.94 2.09
C GLU A 38 6.82 18.95 1.17
N GLU A 39 6.55 18.57 -0.09
CA GLU A 39 6.00 19.49 -1.09
C GLU A 39 4.57 19.94 -0.72
N GLU A 40 3.74 19.00 -0.27
CA GLU A 40 2.40 19.36 0.20
C GLU A 40 2.43 20.22 1.45
N CYS A 41 3.39 20.01 2.36
CA CYS A 41 3.58 20.89 3.51
C CYS A 41 4.05 22.28 3.09
N ARG A 42 4.90 22.37 2.05
CA ARG A 42 5.37 23.63 1.46
C ARG A 42 4.22 24.44 0.88
N ILE A 43 3.31 23.78 0.16
CA ILE A 43 2.09 24.38 -0.39
C ILE A 43 1.14 24.80 0.74
N ALA A 44 0.89 23.93 1.72
CA ALA A 44 0.00 24.22 2.85
C ALA A 44 0.47 25.46 3.64
N MET A 45 1.77 25.63 3.85
CA MET A 45 2.36 26.80 4.52
C MET A 45 2.11 28.14 3.79
N LEU A 46 1.70 28.13 2.51
CA LEU A 46 1.34 29.36 1.79
C LEU A 46 -0.04 29.89 2.18
N HIS A 47 -0.89 29.06 2.79
CA HIS A 47 -2.21 29.47 3.23
C HIS A 47 -2.11 30.42 4.44
N HIS A 48 -2.79 31.56 4.38
CA HIS A 48 -2.70 32.61 5.40
C HIS A 48 -3.10 32.13 6.81
N ASP A 49 -4.06 31.24 6.93
CA ASP A 49 -4.56 30.75 8.22
C ASP A 49 -3.70 29.62 8.80
N MET A 50 -2.66 29.18 8.09
CA MET A 50 -1.81 28.12 8.56
C MET A 50 -0.78 28.62 9.57
N ASP A 51 -0.72 27.92 10.69
CA ASP A 51 0.32 28.04 11.68
C ASP A 51 1.12 26.72 11.77
N ILE A 52 2.17 26.73 12.58
CA ILE A 52 3.04 25.56 12.73
C ILE A 52 2.31 24.36 13.34
N SER A 53 1.38 24.58 14.26
CA SER A 53 0.65 23.49 14.93
C SER A 53 -0.29 22.78 13.95
N ARG A 54 -1.05 23.53 13.14
CA ARG A 54 -1.88 22.99 12.07
C ARG A 54 -1.04 22.27 11.01
N LEU A 55 0.11 22.83 10.66
CA LEU A 55 1.01 22.23 9.67
C LEU A 55 1.59 20.90 10.17
N MET A 56 1.92 20.78 11.46
CA MET A 56 2.39 19.54 12.07
C MET A 56 1.33 18.43 12.01
N VAL A 57 0.08 18.75 12.37
CA VAL A 57 -1.04 17.78 12.31
C VAL A 57 -1.29 17.35 10.86
N TYR A 58 -1.28 18.30 9.93
CA TYR A 58 -1.44 18.02 8.50
C TYR A 58 -0.35 17.07 7.98
N ALA A 59 0.92 17.33 8.32
CA ALA A 59 2.05 16.50 7.91
C ALA A 59 1.90 15.05 8.40
N GLN A 60 1.54 14.86 9.68
CA GLN A 60 1.34 13.53 10.27
C GLN A 60 0.23 12.74 9.57
N GLN A 61 -0.93 13.38 9.35
CA GLN A 61 -2.05 12.74 8.66
C GLN A 61 -1.71 12.39 7.21
N LEU A 62 -1.00 13.27 6.52
CA LEU A 62 -0.59 13.03 5.14
C LEU A 62 0.43 11.89 5.03
N GLU A 63 1.34 11.79 5.99
CA GLU A 63 2.33 10.72 6.01
C GLU A 63 1.66 9.35 6.24
N GLU A 64 0.73 9.27 7.20
CA GLU A 64 -0.04 8.04 7.46
C GLU A 64 -0.85 7.59 6.25
N THR A 65 -1.53 8.54 5.58
CA THR A 65 -2.34 8.23 4.39
C THR A 65 -1.49 7.77 3.20
N LYS A 66 -0.34 8.39 2.95
CA LYS A 66 0.57 7.95 1.88
C LYS A 66 1.21 6.60 2.20
N LEU A 67 1.67 6.40 3.44
CA LEU A 67 2.31 5.15 3.86
C LEU A 67 1.32 3.97 3.86
N SER A 68 0.07 4.18 4.27
CA SER A 68 -0.96 3.14 4.17
C SER A 68 -1.28 2.77 2.73
N LYS A 69 -1.34 3.74 1.80
CA LYS A 69 -1.52 3.50 0.37
C LYS A 69 -0.37 2.66 -0.21
N MET A 70 0.88 3.04 0.06
CA MET A 70 2.06 2.30 -0.40
C MET A 70 2.08 0.86 0.11
N ASN A 71 1.69 0.63 1.37
CA ASN A 71 1.59 -0.73 1.92
C ASN A 71 0.54 -1.60 1.22
N ARG A 72 -0.59 -1.03 0.80
CA ARG A 72 -1.61 -1.76 0.03
C ARG A 72 -1.12 -2.09 -1.37
N ASP A 73 -0.42 -1.16 -2.01
CA ASP A 73 0.09 -1.35 -3.37
C ASP A 73 1.24 -2.37 -3.41
N MET A 74 2.13 -2.35 -2.41
CA MET A 74 3.19 -3.37 -2.27
C MET A 74 2.63 -4.78 -2.05
N LYS A 75 1.54 -4.93 -1.27
CA LYS A 75 0.89 -6.24 -1.08
C LYS A 75 0.28 -6.77 -2.37
N ARG A 76 -0.21 -5.89 -3.26
CA ARG A 76 -0.71 -6.28 -4.59
C ARG A 76 0.42 -6.68 -5.53
N ALA A 77 1.52 -5.93 -5.55
CA ALA A 77 2.68 -6.23 -6.39
C ALA A 77 3.28 -7.63 -6.10
N ARG A 78 3.35 -8.04 -4.83
CA ARG A 78 3.86 -9.37 -4.45
C ARG A 78 2.96 -10.54 -4.89
N MET A 79 1.68 -10.30 -5.17
CA MET A 79 0.76 -11.35 -5.61
C MET A 79 0.88 -11.64 -7.11
N ASP A 80 1.38 -10.68 -7.90
CA ASP A 80 1.45 -10.79 -9.36
C ASP A 80 2.67 -11.63 -9.82
N GLU A 81 3.80 -11.53 -9.11
CA GLU A 81 4.99 -12.34 -9.40
C GLU A 81 4.81 -13.84 -9.07
N GLN A 82 3.96 -14.18 -8.08
CA GLN A 82 3.69 -15.58 -7.74
C GLN A 82 2.80 -16.30 -8.76
N ASN A 83 1.97 -15.57 -9.51
CA ASN A 83 1.09 -16.16 -10.52
C ASN A 83 1.80 -16.46 -11.84
N GLN A 84 2.97 -15.88 -12.12
CA GLN A 84 3.74 -16.20 -13.33
C GLN A 84 4.52 -17.53 -13.22
N SER A 85 4.82 -18.01 -12.01
CA SER A 85 5.65 -19.21 -11.83
C SER A 85 4.90 -20.55 -11.82
N ARG A 86 3.55 -20.55 -11.89
CA ARG A 86 2.74 -21.78 -11.76
C ARG A 86 2.09 -22.30 -13.04
N SER A 87 2.29 -21.68 -14.19
CA SER A 87 1.75 -22.16 -15.46
C SER A 87 2.78 -22.93 -16.29
N LYS A 88 3.31 -24.05 -15.79
CA LYS A 88 4.02 -25.05 -16.62
C LYS A 88 4.18 -26.39 -15.89
N LYS A 89 3.08 -27.12 -15.75
CA LYS A 89 3.14 -28.59 -15.61
C LYS A 89 1.85 -29.21 -16.14
N MET A 90 1.71 -29.18 -17.47
CA MET A 90 0.76 -30.05 -18.16
C MET A 90 1.35 -31.46 -18.09
N PHE A 91 0.65 -32.35 -17.38
CA PHE A 91 1.02 -33.76 -17.28
C PHE A 91 0.80 -34.41 -18.65
N TYR A 92 1.88 -34.83 -19.33
CA TYR A 92 1.77 -35.77 -20.43
C TYR A 92 1.53 -37.16 -19.83
N ASN A 93 0.28 -37.61 -19.89
CA ASN A 93 -0.05 -39.03 -19.77
C ASN A 93 -0.71 -39.43 -21.08
N GLN A 94 0.03 -40.10 -21.96
CA GLN A 94 -0.55 -41.07 -22.90
C GLN A 94 0.57 -41.91 -23.49
N ASP A 95 0.89 -43.00 -22.79
CA ASP A 95 1.58 -44.12 -23.39
C ASP A 95 0.61 -44.92 -24.27
N SER A 96 1.17 -45.42 -25.37
CA SER A 96 0.76 -46.61 -26.14
C SER A 96 -0.09 -46.39 -27.39
N SER A 97 0.57 -46.52 -28.55
CA SER A 97 -0.04 -47.12 -29.74
C SER A 97 0.73 -48.41 -30.07
N MET A 98 0.22 -49.56 -29.62
CA MET A 98 0.56 -50.86 -30.22
C MET A 98 -0.49 -51.25 -31.25
N VAL A 99 0.02 -51.72 -32.38
CA VAL A 99 -0.71 -52.00 -33.61
C VAL A 99 -1.17 -53.47 -33.65
N ASN A 100 -2.40 -53.67 -34.13
CA ASN A 100 -2.94 -54.81 -34.89
C ASN A 100 -3.31 -56.18 -34.26
N ASN A 101 -4.61 -56.45 -34.42
CA ASN A 101 -5.28 -57.61 -35.05
C ASN A 101 -5.78 -58.82 -34.23
N ASP A 102 -6.97 -59.23 -34.69
CA ASP A 102 -7.61 -60.55 -34.65
C ASP A 102 -8.59 -60.93 -33.52
N ARG A 103 -9.87 -60.88 -33.94
CA ARG A 103 -10.93 -61.90 -33.83
C ARG A 103 -11.42 -62.38 -32.44
N VAL A 104 -12.73 -62.08 -32.27
CA VAL A 104 -13.81 -63.01 -31.85
C VAL A 104 -13.99 -63.24 -30.33
N SER A 105 -14.97 -62.55 -29.75
CA SER A 105 -16.22 -63.13 -29.18
C SER A 105 -16.87 -62.17 -28.18
N ASN A 106 -18.15 -61.84 -28.42
CA ASN A 106 -19.07 -61.31 -27.41
C ASN A 106 -19.35 -62.41 -26.35
N PRO A 107 -19.78 -62.12 -25.09
CA PRO A 107 -21.07 -61.46 -24.82
C PRO A 107 -21.14 -60.53 -23.58
N LYS A 108 -22.20 -59.69 -23.53
CA LYS A 108 -22.79 -58.97 -22.36
C LYS A 108 -23.29 -59.97 -21.27
N PRO A 109 -23.75 -59.60 -20.04
CA PRO A 109 -24.30 -58.29 -19.56
C PRO A 109 -24.06 -57.86 -18.06
N GLN A 110 -24.57 -56.66 -17.68
CA GLN A 110 -25.34 -56.34 -16.45
C GLN A 110 -24.71 -55.76 -15.14
N ARG A 111 -25.33 -54.63 -14.69
CA ARG A 111 -25.48 -54.05 -13.31
C ARG A 111 -24.21 -53.57 -12.56
N GLY A 112 -24.17 -52.45 -11.82
CA GLY A 112 -25.23 -51.57 -11.30
C GLY A 112 -24.68 -50.31 -10.57
N ASN A 113 -25.63 -49.46 -10.14
CA ASN A 113 -25.51 -48.12 -9.54
C ASN A 113 -24.74 -47.96 -8.20
N ARG A 114 -24.23 -46.74 -7.97
CA ARG A 114 -24.32 -45.83 -6.77
C ARG A 114 -23.02 -45.02 -6.64
N GLY A 115 -23.00 -43.72 -6.32
CA GLY A 115 -24.03 -42.79 -5.89
C GLY A 115 -23.46 -41.37 -5.89
N ASP A 116 -24.33 -40.42 -6.23
CA ASP A 116 -24.10 -38.98 -6.34
C ASP A 116 -24.37 -38.32 -4.97
N SER A 117 -23.51 -37.42 -4.50
CA SER A 117 -23.72 -36.67 -3.24
C SER A 117 -23.63 -35.17 -3.51
N THR A 118 -24.78 -34.54 -3.64
CA THR A 118 -24.96 -33.09 -3.71
C THR A 118 -24.86 -32.49 -2.30
N PHE A 119 -23.88 -31.61 -2.06
CA PHE A 119 -23.81 -30.85 -0.81
C PHE A 119 -24.55 -29.51 -0.98
N GLU A 120 -25.60 -29.33 -0.19
CA GLU A 120 -26.43 -28.14 -0.12
C GLU A 120 -25.71 -26.93 0.53
N ARG A 121 -26.12 -25.72 0.11
CA ARG A 121 -25.71 -24.41 0.62
C ARG A 121 -26.63 -23.95 1.77
N PRO A 122 -26.13 -23.37 2.88
CA PRO A 122 -27.01 -22.75 3.88
C PRO A 122 -27.33 -21.29 3.55
N ARG A 123 -28.59 -20.88 3.79
CA ARG A 123 -29.08 -19.48 3.76
C ARG A 123 -29.25 -18.95 5.19
N CYS A 124 -28.96 -17.66 5.37
CA CYS A 124 -29.05 -16.88 6.60
C CYS A 124 -30.50 -16.72 7.11
N ALA A 125 -30.66 -16.53 8.42
CA ALA A 125 -31.91 -16.13 9.07
C ALA A 125 -31.80 -14.70 9.64
N THR A 126 -32.96 -14.02 9.71
CA THR A 126 -33.20 -12.61 10.10
C THR A 126 -33.23 -12.40 11.60
#